data_AF-A0A5P0JJB5-F1
#
_entry.id   AF-A0A5P0JJB5-F1
#
_cell.length_a   1.000
_cell.length_b   1.000
_cell.length_c   1.000
_cell.angle_alpha   90.00
_cell.angle_beta   90.00
_cell.angle_gamma   90.00
#
_symmetry.space_group_name_H-M   'P 1'
#
loop_
_entity.id
_entity.type
_entity.pdbx_description
1 polymer ?
#
loop_
_entity_poly.entity_id
_entity_poly.type
_entity_poly.pdbx_seq_one_letter_code
_entity_poly.pdbx_strand_id
1 'polypeptide(L)'
;PVAECISLGWDSSRQTLDAQVISGEGEDNVLTLSLPASASAPYAVERMAALLQQTDDPVCLVSGFVSFVEGQLTLEPRVMMTKTRAWALDAETTPVAPLPSASVLPGPSTAHQLLIRCQALLIQLLHNGWRY
;
A
#
# COMPACT_ATOMS: atom_id res chain seq x y z
N PRO A 1 2.95 12.74 -4.65
CA PRO A 1 3.28 13.29 -3.31
C PRO A 1 2.24 14.36 -2.98
N VAL A 2 1.81 14.45 -1.73
CA VAL A 2 0.86 15.45 -1.25
C VAL A 2 1.60 16.39 -0.30
N ALA A 3 1.51 17.68 -0.57
CA ALA A 3 2.09 18.71 0.29
C ALA A 3 1.06 19.22 1.30
N GLU A 4 -0.11 19.63 0.82
CA GLU A 4 -1.16 20.24 1.65
C GLU A 4 -2.55 19.96 1.08
N CYS A 5 -3.55 19.88 1.96
CA CYS A 5 -4.96 19.85 1.61
C CYS A 5 -5.55 21.27 1.70
N ILE A 6 -5.98 21.83 0.58
CA ILE A 6 -6.47 23.22 0.46
C ILE A 6 -7.96 23.31 0.80
N SER A 7 -8.73 22.33 0.34
CA SER A 7 -10.18 22.30 0.54
C SER A 7 -10.67 20.86 0.67
N LEU A 8 -11.76 20.70 1.42
CA LEU A 8 -12.42 19.43 1.68
C LEU A 8 -13.93 19.69 1.81
N GLY A 9 -14.75 18.95 1.07
CA GLY A 9 -16.19 19.15 1.04
C GLY A 9 -16.97 17.90 0.66
N TRP A 10 -18.14 17.74 1.26
CA TRP A 10 -19.09 16.70 0.90
C TRP A 10 -20.08 17.22 -0.15
N ASP A 11 -20.19 16.53 -1.28
CA ASP A 11 -21.22 16.76 -2.28
C ASP A 11 -22.36 15.75 -2.07
N SER A 12 -23.44 16.22 -1.45
CA SER A 12 -24.61 15.37 -1.18
C SER A 12 -25.36 14.93 -2.44
N SER A 13 -25.20 15.63 -3.56
CA SER A 13 -25.88 15.27 -4.82
C SER A 13 -25.18 14.11 -5.52
N ARG A 14 -23.85 14.13 -5.56
CA ARG A 14 -23.02 13.04 -6.10
C ARG A 14 -22.72 11.96 -5.09
N GLN A 15 -22.99 12.21 -3.81
CA GLN A 15 -22.58 11.36 -2.70
C GLN A 15 -21.06 11.12 -2.70
N THR A 16 -20.30 12.20 -2.94
CA THR A 16 -18.83 12.16 -3.02
C THR A 16 -18.21 13.08 -1.98
N LEU A 17 -17.08 12.65 -1.41
CA LEU A 17 -16.18 13.52 -0.67
C LEU A 17 -15.11 14.02 -1.63
N ASP A 18 -15.08 15.34 -1.84
CA ASP A 18 -14.14 15.99 -2.73
C ASP A 18 -13.10 16.77 -1.92
N ALA A 19 -11.86 16.76 -2.38
CA ALA A 19 -10.79 17.56 -1.80
C ALA A 19 -9.86 18.10 -2.87
N GLN A 20 -9.23 19.24 -2.61
CA GLN A 20 -8.15 19.75 -3.43
C GLN A 20 -6.84 19.69 -2.66
N VAL A 21 -5.82 19.11 -3.27
CA VAL A 21 -4.50 18.96 -2.67
C VAL A 21 -3.41 19.50 -3.58
N ILE A 22 -2.36 20.05 -2.98
CA ILE A 22 -1.13 20.42 -3.70
C ILE A 22 -0.30 19.16 -3.89
N SER A 23 0.05 18.84 -5.14
CA SER A 23 0.78 17.62 -5.50
C SER A 23 1.98 17.89 -6.40
N GLY A 24 3.16 17.40 -6.02
CA GLY A 24 4.38 17.49 -6.85
C GLY A 24 5.28 18.66 -6.47
N GLU A 25 6.25 18.96 -7.33
CA GLU A 25 7.17 20.09 -7.18
C GLU A 25 6.64 21.29 -7.98
N GLY A 26 6.41 22.43 -7.31
CA GLY A 26 5.83 23.65 -7.90
C GLY A 26 4.54 24.09 -7.19
N GLU A 27 4.33 25.40 -7.05
CA GLU A 27 3.29 25.98 -6.19
C GLU A 27 1.85 25.89 -6.74
N ASP A 28 1.64 25.43 -7.98
CA ASP A 28 0.32 25.48 -8.64
C ASP A 28 -0.25 24.12 -9.08
N ASN A 29 0.37 23.01 -8.66
CA ASN A 29 -0.09 21.68 -9.07
C ASN A 29 -1.24 21.19 -8.18
N VAL A 30 -2.44 21.68 -8.44
CA VAL A 30 -3.66 21.26 -7.73
C VAL A 30 -4.20 19.96 -8.34
N LEU A 31 -4.35 18.95 -7.49
CA LEU A 31 -5.01 17.70 -7.81
C LEU A 31 -6.36 17.62 -7.09
N THR A 32 -7.41 17.30 -7.84
CA THR A 32 -8.72 17.02 -7.26
C THR A 32 -8.77 15.55 -6.82
N LEU A 33 -9.11 15.32 -5.56
CA LEU A 33 -9.46 14.02 -5.02
C LEU A 33 -10.99 13.93 -4.97
N SER A 34 -11.57 12.81 -5.41
CA SER A 34 -13.02 12.59 -5.33
C SER A 34 -13.30 11.14 -4.96
N LEU A 35 -13.92 10.92 -3.81
CA LEU A 35 -14.24 9.59 -3.29
C LEU A 35 -15.75 9.40 -3.17
N PRO A 36 -16.37 8.53 -3.98
CA PRO A 36 -17.79 8.20 -3.82
C PRO A 36 -18.04 7.37 -2.56
N ALA A 37 -19.18 7.63 -1.92
CA ALA A 37 -19.69 6.73 -0.89
C ALA A 37 -20.04 5.37 -1.51
N SER A 38 -19.62 4.30 -0.85
CA SER A 38 -19.87 2.93 -1.28
C SER A 38 -20.35 2.06 -0.12
N ALA A 39 -21.38 1.25 -0.37
CA ALA A 39 -21.87 0.27 0.59
C ALA A 39 -20.84 -0.83 0.89
N SER A 40 -19.94 -1.13 -0.05
CA SER A 40 -18.86 -2.10 0.16
C SER A 40 -17.71 -1.57 1.02
N ALA A 41 -17.66 -0.25 1.23
CA ALA A 41 -16.61 0.42 1.99
C ALA A 41 -17.23 1.57 2.82
N PRO A 42 -18.10 1.24 3.79
CA PRO A 42 -18.98 2.21 4.45
C PRO A 42 -18.26 3.27 5.28
N TYR A 43 -16.97 3.09 5.57
CA TYR A 43 -16.15 4.03 6.35
C TYR A 43 -15.06 4.72 5.54
N ALA A 44 -15.02 4.53 4.21
CA ALA A 44 -13.95 5.07 3.38
C ALA A 44 -13.95 6.60 3.34
N VAL A 45 -15.15 7.19 3.27
CA VAL A 45 -15.35 8.66 3.27
C VAL A 45 -14.87 9.28 4.57
N GLU A 46 -15.29 8.74 5.71
CA GLU A 46 -14.92 9.21 7.03
C GLU A 46 -13.42 9.09 7.28
N ARG A 47 -12.82 7.98 6.82
CA ARG A 47 -11.37 7.78 6.91
C ARG A 47 -10.61 8.79 6.07
N MET A 48 -11.01 9.01 4.82
CA MET A 48 -10.37 10.02 3.97
C MET A 48 -10.47 11.41 4.61
N ALA A 49 -11.65 11.80 5.11
CA ALA A 49 -11.84 13.07 5.78
C ALA A 49 -10.94 13.23 7.01
N ALA A 50 -10.89 12.21 7.87
CA ALA A 50 -10.03 12.22 9.06
C ALA A 50 -8.54 12.31 8.70
N LEU A 51 -8.10 11.57 7.66
CA LEU A 51 -6.71 11.57 7.22
C LEU A 51 -6.28 12.90 6.63
N LEU A 52 -7.15 13.62 5.94
CA LEU A 52 -6.86 14.94 5.38
C LEU A 52 -6.91 16.06 6.42
N GLN A 53 -7.61 15.87 7.54
CA GLN A 53 -7.71 16.86 8.61
C GLN A 53 -6.64 16.69 9.71
N GLN A 54 -5.99 15.53 9.81
CA GLN A 54 -4.98 15.29 10.84
C GLN A 54 -3.73 16.15 10.63
N THR A 55 -3.15 16.65 11.73
CA THR A 55 -1.95 17.51 11.69
C THR A 55 -0.68 16.78 12.12
N ASP A 56 -0.78 15.77 12.99
CA ASP A 56 0.38 15.11 13.60
C ASP A 56 1.16 14.22 12.61
N ASP A 57 0.45 13.46 11.77
CA ASP A 57 1.04 12.59 10.74
C ASP A 57 0.32 12.80 9.40
N PRO A 58 0.58 13.94 8.72
CA PRO A 58 -0.18 14.32 7.53
C PRO A 58 0.07 13.36 6.36
N VAL A 59 -0.91 13.31 5.46
CA VAL A 59 -0.82 12.49 4.24
C VAL A 59 0.29 13.03 3.35
N CYS A 60 1.22 12.16 2.96
CA CYS A 60 2.34 12.49 2.08
C CYS A 60 2.21 11.85 0.69
N LEU A 61 1.40 10.80 0.54
CA LEU A 61 1.13 10.15 -0.74
C LEU A 61 -0.32 9.70 -0.83
N VAL A 62 -0.88 9.76 -2.03
CA VAL A 62 -2.20 9.21 -2.35
C VAL A 62 -2.05 8.38 -3.62
N SER A 63 -2.64 7.20 -3.62
CA SER A 63 -2.72 6.29 -4.76
C SER A 63 -4.16 5.89 -5.00
N GLY A 64 -4.52 5.75 -6.26
CA GLY A 64 -5.90 5.54 -6.65
C GLY A 64 -6.07 5.51 -8.16
N PHE A 65 -7.32 5.54 -8.60
CA PHE A 65 -7.66 5.58 -10.01
C PHE A 65 -7.68 7.02 -10.49
N VAL A 66 -7.07 7.26 -11.64
CA VAL A 66 -7.03 8.59 -12.25
C VAL A 66 -8.06 8.65 -13.36
N SER A 67 -8.80 9.75 -13.38
CA SER A 67 -9.79 10.07 -14.39
C SER A 67 -9.63 11.53 -14.82
N PHE A 68 -10.15 11.85 -16.00
CA PHE A 68 -10.19 13.22 -16.50
C PHE A 68 -11.65 13.59 -16.73
N VAL A 69 -12.18 14.47 -15.88
CA VAL A 69 -13.60 14.84 -15.85
C VAL A 69 -13.68 16.35 -16.04
N GLU A 70 -14.45 16.80 -17.03
CA GLU A 70 -14.68 18.24 -17.30
C GLU A 70 -13.40 19.08 -17.46
N GLY A 71 -12.34 18.51 -18.03
CA GLY A 71 -11.07 19.24 -18.17
C GLY A 71 -10.18 19.21 -16.93
N GLN A 72 -10.60 18.52 -15.87
CA GLN A 72 -9.86 18.40 -14.62
C GLN A 72 -9.37 16.98 -14.36
N LEU A 73 -8.10 16.89 -13.94
CA LEU A 73 -7.52 15.64 -13.46
C LEU A 73 -8.08 15.33 -12.08
N THR A 74 -8.80 14.21 -11.97
CA THR A 74 -9.43 13.77 -10.72
C THR A 74 -8.91 12.39 -10.34
N LEU A 75 -8.48 12.23 -9.09
CA LEU A 75 -8.04 10.97 -8.54
C LEU A 75 -9.08 10.44 -7.54
N GLU A 76 -9.54 9.20 -7.75
CA GLU A 76 -10.34 8.45 -6.78
C GLU A 76 -9.40 7.71 -5.82
N PRO A 77 -9.28 8.15 -4.55
CA PRO A 77 -8.31 7.57 -3.63
C PRO A 77 -8.67 6.13 -3.24
N ARG A 78 -7.69 5.24 -3.25
CA ARG A 78 -7.79 3.88 -2.68
C ARG A 78 -6.90 3.71 -1.47
N VAL A 79 -5.68 4.25 -1.58
CA VAL A 79 -4.68 4.19 -0.53
C VAL A 79 -4.16 5.58 -0.25
N MET A 80 -4.10 5.95 1.03
CA MET A 80 -3.48 7.17 1.50
C MET A 80 -2.33 6.81 2.44
N MET A 81 -1.18 7.45 2.28
CA MET A 81 -0.01 7.15 3.09
C MET A 81 0.39 8.37 3.88
N THR A 82 0.73 8.10 5.13
CA THR A 82 1.32 9.02 6.09
C THR A 82 2.80 8.65 6.26
N LYS A 83 3.55 9.32 7.13
CA LYS A 83 4.94 8.92 7.40
C LYS A 83 5.00 7.57 8.12
N THR A 84 4.01 7.26 8.96
CA THR A 84 4.05 6.05 9.80
C THR A 84 3.36 4.85 9.20
N ARG A 85 2.38 5.05 8.30
CA ARG A 85 1.60 3.93 7.75
C ARG A 85 0.89 4.25 6.43
N ALA A 86 0.52 3.17 5.74
CA ALA A 86 -0.42 3.18 4.63
C ALA A 86 -1.83 2.82 5.10
N TRP A 87 -2.82 3.52 4.58
CA TRP A 87 -4.24 3.35 4.88
C TRP A 87 -4.96 2.95 3.60
N ALA A 88 -5.43 1.70 3.53
CA ALA A 88 -6.41 1.30 2.53
C ALA A 88 -7.79 1.79 2.99
N LEU A 89 -8.40 2.67 2.21
CA LEU A 89 -9.65 3.33 2.59
C LEU A 89 -10.84 2.36 2.63
N ASP A 90 -10.79 1.34 1.79
CA ASP A 90 -11.79 0.28 1.65
C ASP A 90 -11.57 -0.92 2.57
N ALA A 91 -10.48 -0.95 3.36
CA ALA A 91 -10.19 -2.09 4.21
C ALA A 91 -11.30 -2.32 5.26
N GLU A 92 -11.81 -3.54 5.32
CA GLU A 92 -12.66 -3.99 6.42
C GLU A 92 -11.88 -3.90 7.75
N THR A 93 -12.56 -3.49 8.81
CA THR A 93 -11.95 -3.42 10.16
C THR A 93 -11.70 -4.80 10.76
N THR A 94 -12.29 -5.84 10.19
CA THR A 94 -12.17 -7.21 10.67
C THR A 94 -10.88 -7.80 10.14
N PRO A 95 -9.95 -8.27 10.99
CA PRO A 95 -8.74 -8.91 10.52
C PRO A 95 -9.10 -10.17 9.73
N VAL A 96 -8.74 -10.18 8.45
CA VAL A 96 -8.75 -11.40 7.64
C VAL A 96 -7.72 -12.35 8.23
N ALA A 97 -8.03 -13.65 8.23
CA ALA A 97 -7.15 -14.70 8.74
C ALA A 97 -5.69 -14.49 8.26
N PRO A 98 -4.69 -14.87 9.08
CA PRO A 98 -3.28 -14.62 8.76
C PRO A 98 -2.94 -15.14 7.37
N LEU A 99 -2.20 -14.33 6.61
CA LEU A 99 -1.77 -14.71 5.27
C LEU A 99 -0.99 -16.03 5.34
N PRO A 100 -1.25 -16.97 4.41
CA PRO A 100 -0.51 -18.22 4.37
C PRO A 100 0.99 -17.92 4.21
N SER A 101 1.78 -18.29 5.20
CA SER A 101 3.23 -17.99 5.28
C SER A 101 4.08 -18.90 4.39
N ALA A 102 3.47 -19.52 3.37
CA ALA A 102 4.17 -20.46 2.51
C ALA A 102 5.25 -19.74 1.70
N SER A 103 6.48 -20.23 1.78
CA SER A 103 7.57 -19.77 0.93
C SER A 103 7.19 -20.00 -0.54
N VAL A 104 7.11 -18.91 -1.30
CA VAL A 104 6.85 -18.92 -2.75
C VAL A 104 8.09 -19.37 -3.53
N LEU A 105 9.26 -19.41 -2.87
CA LEU A 105 10.47 -19.92 -3.48
C LEU A 105 10.35 -21.44 -3.70
N PRO A 106 10.65 -21.95 -4.90
CA PRO A 106 10.74 -23.39 -5.11
C PRO A 106 11.75 -23.96 -4.12
N GLY A 107 11.40 -25.10 -3.52
CA GLY A 107 12.31 -25.81 -2.63
C GLY A 107 13.66 -26.07 -3.31
N PRO A 108 14.74 -26.24 -2.52
CA PRO A 108 16.08 -26.43 -3.07
C PRO A 108 16.07 -27.57 -4.09
N SER A 109 16.65 -27.33 -5.27
CA SER A 109 16.73 -28.33 -6.33
C SER A 109 17.43 -29.59 -5.81
N THR A 110 17.10 -30.74 -6.39
CA THR A 110 17.77 -32.02 -6.09
C THR A 110 19.29 -31.91 -6.22
N ALA A 111 19.78 -31.12 -7.19
CA ALA A 111 21.20 -30.83 -7.33
C ALA A 111 21.78 -30.08 -6.12
N HIS A 112 21.07 -29.10 -5.57
CA HIS A 112 21.49 -28.38 -4.37
C HIS A 112 21.54 -29.29 -3.14
N GLN A 113 20.56 -30.18 -2.99
CA GLN A 113 20.56 -31.18 -1.90
C GLN A 113 21.73 -32.15 -2.01
N LEU A 114 22.07 -32.60 -3.22
CA LEU A 114 23.23 -33.46 -3.47
C LEU A 114 24.54 -32.75 -3.16
N LEU A 115 24.68 -31.47 -3.52
CA LEU A 115 25.87 -30.68 -3.20
C LEU A 115 26.06 -30.53 -1.69
N ILE A 116 25.00 -30.23 -0.93
CA ILE A 116 25.04 -30.16 0.54
C ILE A 116 25.47 -31.51 1.12
N ARG A 117 24.90 -32.61 0.61
CA ARG A 117 25.24 -33.95 1.08
C ARG A 117 26.69 -34.33 0.77
N CYS A 118 27.19 -34.02 -0.42
CA CYS A 118 28.58 -34.24 -0.80
C CYS A 118 29.54 -33.42 0.07
N GLN A 119 29.22 -32.16 0.34
CA GLN A 119 30.00 -31.31 1.24
C GLN A 119 30.08 -31.92 2.64
N ALA A 120 28.95 -32.39 3.19
CA ALA A 120 28.92 -33.03 4.50
C ALA A 120 29.80 -34.30 4.54
N LEU A 121 29.75 -35.13 3.50
CA LEU A 121 30.57 -36.34 3.40
C LEU A 121 32.06 -36.03 3.26
N LEU A 122 32.43 -35.02 2.47
CA LEU A 122 33.83 -34.57 2.36
C LEU A 122 34.37 -34.06 3.70
N ILE A 123 33.56 -33.29 4.44
CA ILE A 123 33.90 -32.83 5.78
C ILE A 123 34.09 -34.03 6.72
N GLN A 124 33.21 -35.03 6.67
CA GLN A 124 33.35 -36.25 7.46
C GLN A 124 34.61 -37.05 7.09
N LEU A 125 34.95 -37.15 5.79
CA LEU A 125 36.16 -37.83 5.33
C LEU A 125 37.43 -37.10 5.78
N LEU A 126 37.44 -35.76 5.73
CA LEU A 126 38.55 -34.94 6.20
C LEU A 126 38.76 -35.09 7.72
N HIS A 127 37.69 -35.12 8.50
CA HIS A 127 37.78 -35.28 9.95
C HIS A 127 38.16 -36.69 10.40
N ASN A 128 37.67 -37.74 9.73
CA ASN A 128 37.93 -39.12 10.13
C ASN A 128 39.22 -39.69 9.53
N GLY A 129 39.80 -39.03 8.53
CA GLY A 129 40.88 -39.57 7.72
C GLY A 129 40.44 -40.81 6.93
N TRP A 130 41.11 -41.12 5.83
CA TRP A 130 40.89 -42.37 5.11
C TRP A 130 41.45 -43.53 5.96
N ARG A 131 40.67 -44.03 6.91
CA ARG A 131 40.94 -45.32 7.56
C ARG A 131 40.31 -46.42 6.72
N TYR A 132 41.02 -46.81 5.66
CA TYR A 132 40.94 -48.16 5.09
C TYR A 132 42.03 -49.02 5.72
#